data_AF-A0A7Y4U4H5-F1
#
_entry.id   AF-A0A7Y4U4H5-F1
#
_cell.length_a   1.000
_cell.length_b   1.000
_cell.length_c   1.000
_cell.angle_alpha   90.00
_cell.angle_beta   90.00
_cell.angle_gamma   90.00
#
_symmetry.space_group_name_H-M   'P 1'
#
loop_
_entity.id
_entity.type
_entity.pdbx_description
1 polymer ?
#
loop_
_entity_poly.entity_id
_entity_poly.type
_entity_poly.pdbx_seq_one_letter_code
_entity_poly.pdbx_strand_id
1 'polypeptide(L)'
;MPELSTIKRRLLHSAVRENLDLIQRRLPQPRHRARLTGFTWEQRSLVLLLALSLIVISSGIFVVTGSARWPVFFPPEPARLPVASVSRDALLPRPALAPTASEPLTTPTQATLAAFPLTVRKVVLDPGHGGSDLGTVAVRGLTEKDLTLDIASRLRHLLEESAVTVLMTREQDEALALDQRTATANHWEGDLFVSIHVNWLAPHTLRG
;
A
#
# COMPACT_ATOMS: atom_id res chain seq x y z
N MET A 1 -1.84 26.61 3.97
CA MET A 1 -1.61 25.21 3.52
C MET A 1 -1.10 24.43 4.72
N PRO A 2 -1.68 23.27 5.11
CA PRO A 2 -1.16 22.54 6.27
C PRO A 2 0.23 21.94 5.95
N GLU A 3 1.12 22.03 6.92
CA GLU A 3 2.51 21.58 6.84
C GLU A 3 2.61 20.05 6.71
N LEU A 4 3.65 19.53 6.06
CA LEU A 4 3.85 18.08 5.85
C LEU A 4 3.89 17.30 7.18
N SER A 5 4.49 17.87 8.22
CA SER A 5 4.53 17.29 9.58
C SER A 5 3.13 17.03 10.15
N THR A 6 2.21 17.98 9.94
CA THR A 6 0.83 17.91 10.42
C THR A 6 0.05 16.83 9.68
N ILE A 7 0.32 16.66 8.38
CA ILE A 7 -0.28 15.61 7.55
C ILE A 7 0.21 14.24 8.03
N LYS A 8 1.52 14.05 8.20
CA LYS A 8 2.11 12.80 8.72
C LYS A 8 1.50 12.43 10.07
N ARG A 9 1.50 13.35 11.03
CA ARG A 9 0.94 13.11 12.38
C ARG A 9 -0.54 12.71 12.32
N ARG A 10 -1.35 13.38 11.48
CA ARG A 10 -2.78 13.06 11.32
C ARG A 10 -2.99 11.68 10.72
N LEU A 11 -2.20 11.30 9.70
CA LEU A 11 -2.30 10.00 9.05
C LEU A 11 -1.91 8.89 10.02
N LEU A 12 -0.77 9.01 10.70
CA LEU A 12 -0.31 8.04 11.69
C LEU A 12 -1.33 7.87 12.82
N HIS A 13 -1.80 8.98 13.39
CA HIS A 13 -2.78 8.93 14.46
C HIS A 13 -4.11 8.31 14.01
N SER A 14 -4.51 8.53 12.75
CA SER A 14 -5.71 7.88 12.20
C SER A 14 -5.50 6.38 12.01
N ALA A 15 -4.37 5.96 11.45
CA ALA A 15 -4.04 4.55 11.25
C ALA A 15 -3.91 3.79 12.59
N VAL A 16 -3.23 4.38 13.58
CA VAL A 16 -3.12 3.78 14.92
C VAL A 16 -4.50 3.62 15.56
N ARG A 17 -5.35 4.65 15.49
CA ARG A 17 -6.70 4.58 16.05
C ARG A 17 -7.56 3.52 15.36
N GLU A 18 -7.55 3.48 14.04
CA GLU A 18 -8.30 2.49 13.25
C GLU A 18 -7.84 1.06 13.58
N ASN A 19 -6.53 0.81 13.69
CA ASN A 19 -5.98 -0.48 14.11
C ASN A 19 -6.34 -0.84 15.57
N LEU A 20 -6.28 0.11 16.50
CA LEU A 20 -6.66 -0.14 17.90
C LEU A 20 -8.15 -0.45 18.04
N ASP A 21 -9.00 0.24 17.31
CA ASP A 21 -10.44 -0.05 17.26
C ASP A 21 -10.68 -1.47 16.72
N LEU A 22 -9.98 -1.88 15.66
CA LEU A 22 -10.04 -3.25 15.11
C LEU A 22 -9.60 -4.31 16.12
N ILE A 23 -8.48 -4.10 16.82
CA ILE A 23 -7.99 -5.02 17.88
C ILE A 23 -9.02 -5.16 18.99
N GLN A 24 -9.69 -4.06 19.35
CA GLN A 24 -10.75 -4.03 20.37
C GLN A 24 -12.11 -4.54 19.84
N ARG A 25 -12.15 -5.12 18.64
CA ARG A 25 -13.37 -5.58 17.95
C ARG A 25 -14.42 -4.49 17.77
N ARG A 26 -14.01 -3.22 17.76
CA ARG A 26 -14.86 -2.08 17.39
C ARG A 26 -14.81 -1.96 15.87
N LEU A 27 -15.95 -2.20 15.22
CA LEU A 27 -16.03 -2.06 13.77
C LEU A 27 -15.72 -0.62 13.36
N PRO A 28 -14.95 -0.40 12.29
CA PRO A 28 -14.66 0.94 11.79
C PRO A 28 -15.98 1.64 11.45
N GLN A 29 -16.19 2.81 12.04
CA GLN A 29 -17.35 3.64 11.73
C GLN A 29 -17.26 4.05 10.25
N PRO A 30 -18.27 3.75 9.41
CA PRO A 30 -18.28 4.22 8.04
C PRO A 30 -18.29 5.75 8.08
N ARG A 31 -17.17 6.37 7.66
CA ARG A 31 -17.13 7.81 7.49
C ARG A 31 -18.18 8.18 6.46
N HIS A 32 -19.25 8.84 6.89
CA HIS A 32 -20.13 9.57 6.00
C HIS A 32 -19.22 10.47 5.16
N ARG A 33 -19.03 10.12 3.88
CA ARG A 33 -18.63 11.13 2.90
C ARG A 33 -19.70 12.19 3.05
N ALA A 34 -19.32 13.37 3.54
CA ALA A 34 -20.07 14.56 3.20
C ALA A 34 -20.19 14.48 1.68
N ARG A 35 -21.37 14.14 1.19
CA ARG A 35 -21.64 14.29 -0.23
C ARG A 35 -21.31 15.75 -0.45
N LEU A 36 -20.42 16.05 -1.40
CA LEU A 36 -20.33 17.39 -1.96
C LEU A 36 -21.63 17.61 -2.75
N THR A 37 -22.77 17.61 -2.06
CA THR A 37 -24.04 18.16 -2.51
C THR A 37 -23.94 19.66 -2.33
N GLY A 38 -22.95 20.26 -2.98
CA GLY A 38 -22.74 21.71 -3.00
C GLY A 38 -23.07 22.32 -4.35
N PHE A 39 -23.48 21.51 -5.34
CA PHE A 39 -23.84 22.00 -6.67
C PHE A 39 -25.35 21.99 -6.84
N THR A 40 -25.93 23.18 -6.97
CA THR A 40 -27.34 23.34 -7.35
C THR A 40 -27.53 22.83 -8.79
N TRP A 41 -28.78 22.49 -9.15
CA TRP A 41 -29.11 22.03 -10.52
C TRP A 41 -28.60 23.00 -11.60
N GLU A 42 -28.71 24.31 -11.35
CA GLU A 42 -28.22 25.37 -12.24
C GLU A 42 -26.71 25.34 -12.45
N GLN A 43 -25.94 25.07 -11.39
CA GLN A 43 -24.48 24.99 -11.50
C GLN A 43 -24.04 23.73 -12.28
N ARG A 44 -24.83 22.65 -12.24
CA ARG A 44 -24.55 21.42 -13.02
C ARG A 44 -24.85 21.61 -14.51
N SER A 45 -25.93 22.30 -14.85
CA SER A 45 -26.26 22.61 -16.24
C SER A 45 -25.28 23.60 -16.86
N LEU A 46 -24.77 24.59 -16.10
CA LEU A 46 -23.71 25.48 -16.58
C LEU A 46 -22.41 24.75 -16.92
N VAL A 47 -21.97 23.80 -16.08
CA VAL A 47 -20.76 22.99 -16.35
C VAL A 47 -20.95 22.11 -17.58
N LEU A 48 -22.12 21.52 -17.76
CA LEU A 48 -22.44 20.71 -18.95
C LEU A 48 -22.46 21.54 -20.24
N LEU A 49 -23.05 22.74 -20.21
CA LEU A 49 -23.07 23.64 -21.37
C LEU A 49 -21.66 24.12 -21.74
N LEU A 50 -20.81 24.40 -20.75
CA LEU A 50 -19.43 24.84 -20.96
C LEU A 50 -18.54 23.70 -21.49
N ALA A 51 -18.76 22.47 -21.03
CA ALA A 51 -18.09 21.29 -21.59
C ALA A 51 -18.54 21.01 -23.04
N LEU A 52 -19.83 21.17 -23.34
CA LEU A 52 -20.37 20.95 -24.69
C LEU A 52 -19.87 22.02 -25.68
N SER A 53 -19.75 23.28 -25.26
CA SER A 53 -19.22 24.35 -26.10
C SER A 53 -17.74 24.15 -26.43
N LEU A 54 -16.92 23.68 -25.47
CA LEU A 54 -15.52 23.32 -25.71
C LEU A 54 -15.36 22.20 -26.74
N ILE A 55 -16.27 21.22 -26.76
CA ILE A 55 -16.28 20.14 -27.76
C ILE A 55 -16.61 20.67 -29.16
N VAL A 56 -17.59 21.56 -29.28
CA VAL A 56 -17.98 22.16 -30.57
C VAL A 56 -16.88 23.09 -31.11
N ILE A 57 -16.20 23.84 -30.24
CA ILE A 57 -15.09 24.72 -30.63
C ILE A 57 -13.86 23.91 -31.08
N SER A 58 -13.58 22.76 -30.46
CA SER A 58 -12.44 21.92 -30.87
C SER A 58 -12.70 21.12 -32.16
N SER A 59 -13.97 20.83 -32.47
CA SER A 59 -14.35 20.09 -33.68
C SER A 59 -14.52 20.97 -34.93
N GLY A 60 -14.57 22.30 -34.78
CA GLY A 60 -14.75 23.26 -35.87
C GLY A 60 -13.49 23.71 -36.62
N ILE A 61 -12.28 23.23 -36.27
CA ILE A 61 -11.00 23.76 -36.81
C ILE A 61 -10.27 22.76 -37.75
N PHE A 62 -10.92 21.67 -38.21
CA PHE A 62 -10.25 20.70 -39.10
C PHE A 62 -11.00 20.42 -40.41
N VAL A 63 -11.23 21.47 -41.19
CA VAL A 63 -11.34 21.34 -42.66
C VAL A 63 -10.34 22.28 -43.30
N VAL A 64 -9.06 21.89 -43.29
CA VAL A 64 -8.05 22.40 -44.22
C VAL A 64 -7.34 21.20 -44.83
N THR A 65 -7.51 21.08 -46.13
CA THR A 65 -6.87 20.12 -47.03
C THR A 65 -5.35 20.24 -46.98
N GLY A 66 -4.64 19.17 -46.65
CA GLY A 66 -3.18 19.16 -46.69
C GLY A 66 -2.60 17.79 -46.43
N SER A 67 -2.36 17.03 -47.50
CA SER A 67 -1.66 15.75 -47.47
C SER A 67 -0.18 15.94 -47.12
N ALA A 68 0.17 15.78 -45.85
CA ALA A 68 1.56 15.61 -45.41
C ALA A 68 1.71 14.22 -44.78
N ARG A 69 2.37 13.30 -45.50
CA ARG A 69 2.78 11.99 -44.98
C ARG A 69 3.99 12.20 -44.07
N TRP A 70 3.79 12.09 -42.77
CA TRP A 70 4.89 11.96 -41.81
C TRP A 70 5.35 10.49 -41.79
N PRO A 71 6.65 10.19 -41.91
CA PRO A 71 7.13 8.82 -41.78
C PRO A 71 6.96 8.39 -40.32
N VAL A 72 6.08 7.42 -40.09
CA VAL A 72 5.94 6.76 -38.79
C VAL A 72 7.15 5.84 -38.61
N PHE A 73 8.05 6.22 -37.70
CA PHE A 73 9.13 5.36 -37.25
C PHE A 73 8.56 4.37 -36.23
N PHE A 74 8.37 3.12 -36.64
CA PHE A 74 8.04 2.03 -35.73
C PHE A 74 9.34 1.54 -35.06
N PRO A 75 9.48 1.61 -33.73
CA PRO A 75 10.57 0.92 -33.06
C PRO A 75 10.42 -0.59 -33.30
N PRO A 76 11.53 -1.34 -33.46
CA PRO A 76 11.47 -2.79 -33.58
C PRO A 76 10.82 -3.39 -32.33
N GLU A 77 9.90 -4.33 -32.54
CA GLU A 77 9.22 -5.08 -31.49
C GLU A 77 10.27 -5.69 -30.53
N PRO A 78 10.16 -5.48 -29.20
CA PRO A 78 11.11 -6.09 -28.28
C PRO A 78 10.98 -7.61 -28.40
N ALA A 79 12.12 -8.28 -28.63
CA ALA A 79 12.18 -9.72 -28.73
C ALA A 79 11.47 -10.36 -27.52
N ARG A 80 10.34 -11.03 -27.79
CA ARG A 80 9.60 -11.78 -26.77
C ARG A 80 10.52 -12.90 -26.28
N LEU A 81 10.99 -12.80 -25.04
CA LEU A 81 11.59 -13.94 -24.36
C LEU A 81 10.56 -15.09 -24.39
N PRO A 82 10.97 -16.33 -24.69
CA PRO A 82 10.05 -17.46 -24.68
C PRO A 82 9.53 -17.65 -23.26
N VAL A 83 8.31 -17.18 -23.00
CA VAL A 83 7.55 -17.60 -21.82
C VAL A 83 7.31 -19.09 -22.03
N ALA A 84 7.99 -19.92 -21.24
CA ALA A 84 7.72 -21.35 -21.21
C ALA A 84 6.21 -21.52 -21.00
N SER A 85 5.53 -22.03 -22.02
CA SER A 85 4.13 -22.40 -21.93
C SER A 85 4.05 -23.53 -20.91
N VAL A 86 3.68 -23.21 -19.68
CA VAL A 86 3.26 -24.23 -18.72
C VAL A 86 1.99 -24.84 -19.30
N SER A 87 2.12 -26.04 -19.87
CA SER A 87 1.01 -26.79 -20.44
C SER A 87 -0.12 -26.88 -19.43
N ARG A 88 -1.31 -26.42 -19.82
CA ARG A 88 -2.54 -26.49 -19.00
C ARG A 88 -2.99 -27.93 -18.72
N ASP A 89 -2.37 -28.92 -19.36
CA ASP A 89 -2.75 -30.32 -19.29
C ASP A 89 -2.20 -31.09 -18.08
N ALA A 90 -1.50 -30.42 -17.15
CA ALA A 90 -1.06 -31.03 -15.89
C ALA A 90 -2.04 -30.81 -14.71
N LEU A 91 -3.29 -30.36 -14.97
CA LEU A 91 -4.35 -30.41 -13.97
C LEU A 91 -5.00 -31.80 -14.00
N LEU A 92 -4.38 -32.77 -13.33
CA LEU A 92 -5.12 -33.96 -12.92
C LEU A 92 -6.29 -33.52 -12.02
N PRO A 93 -7.50 -34.07 -12.18
CA PRO A 93 -8.60 -33.78 -11.28
C PRO A 93 -8.21 -34.29 -9.89
N ARG A 94 -7.86 -33.36 -9.00
CA ARG A 94 -7.70 -33.67 -7.58
C ARG A 94 -9.05 -34.18 -7.08
N PRO A 95 -9.12 -35.35 -6.41
CA PRO A 95 -10.37 -35.84 -5.85
C PRO A 95 -10.98 -34.74 -5.00
N ALA A 96 -12.24 -34.40 -5.28
CA ALA A 96 -13.00 -33.49 -4.44
C ALA A 96 -13.10 -34.15 -3.05
N LEU A 97 -12.24 -33.72 -2.14
CA LEU A 97 -12.43 -34.01 -0.71
C LEU A 97 -13.76 -33.36 -0.37
N ALA A 98 -14.78 -34.19 -0.13
CA ALA A 98 -16.04 -33.72 0.40
C ALA A 98 -15.75 -32.87 1.64
N PRO A 99 -16.45 -31.74 1.85
CA PRO A 99 -16.29 -30.95 3.06
C PRO A 99 -16.73 -31.83 4.22
N THR A 100 -15.76 -32.44 4.92
CA THR A 100 -16.00 -33.03 6.23
C THR A 100 -16.59 -31.91 7.08
N ALA A 101 -17.79 -32.16 7.60
CA ALA A 101 -18.56 -31.21 8.38
C ALA A 101 -17.65 -30.45 9.34
N SER A 102 -17.75 -29.12 9.27
CA SER A 102 -17.00 -28.20 10.10
C SER A 102 -17.21 -28.55 11.57
N GLU A 103 -16.22 -29.17 12.19
CA GLU A 103 -16.08 -29.08 13.64
C GLU A 103 -16.16 -27.58 14.00
N PRO A 104 -16.99 -27.19 14.97
CA PRO A 104 -17.11 -25.80 15.34
C PRO A 104 -15.71 -25.29 15.68
N LEU A 105 -15.22 -24.33 14.91
CA LEU A 105 -13.96 -23.64 15.19
C LEU A 105 -14.04 -23.16 16.64
N THR A 106 -13.29 -23.84 17.52
CA THR A 106 -13.17 -23.44 18.92
C THR A 106 -12.81 -21.96 18.94
N THR A 107 -13.57 -21.18 19.73
CA THR A 107 -13.33 -19.76 19.94
C THR A 107 -11.83 -19.52 20.07
N PRO A 108 -11.20 -18.65 19.25
CA PRO A 108 -9.76 -18.44 19.32
C PRO A 108 -9.44 -17.99 20.74
N THR A 109 -8.76 -18.87 21.49
CA THR A 109 -8.22 -18.53 22.80
C THR A 109 -7.22 -17.41 22.55
N GLN A 110 -7.37 -16.29 23.25
CA GLN A 110 -6.38 -15.23 23.19
C GLN A 110 -5.05 -15.83 23.65
N ALA A 111 -4.06 -15.87 22.75
CA ALA A 111 -2.72 -16.26 23.13
C ALA A 111 -2.24 -15.26 24.17
N THR A 112 -2.17 -15.68 25.42
CA THR A 112 -1.52 -14.90 26.47
C THR A 112 -0.02 -14.94 26.21
N LEU A 113 0.70 -13.86 26.53
CA LEU A 113 2.16 -13.83 26.45
C LEU A 113 2.82 -14.99 27.22
N ALA A 114 2.11 -15.60 28.17
CA ALA A 114 2.54 -16.81 28.88
C ALA A 114 2.55 -18.10 28.02
N ALA A 115 1.76 -18.15 26.93
CA ALA A 115 1.74 -19.28 26.00
C ALA A 115 2.96 -19.29 25.06
N PHE A 116 3.70 -18.17 25.01
CA PHE A 116 4.96 -18.04 24.29
C PHE A 116 6.05 -17.63 25.30
N PRO A 117 6.93 -18.53 25.75
CA PRO A 117 8.16 -18.13 26.46
C PRO A 117 9.16 -17.44 25.52
N LEU A 118 8.68 -16.67 24.53
CA LEU A 118 9.49 -15.79 23.70
C LEU A 118 9.85 -14.60 24.58
N THR A 119 10.94 -14.75 25.33
CA THR A 119 11.66 -13.58 25.82
C THR A 119 12.27 -12.94 24.58
N VAL A 120 11.50 -12.15 23.84
CA VAL A 120 11.97 -11.38 22.69
C VAL A 120 12.96 -10.37 23.23
N ARG A 121 14.24 -10.59 22.99
CA ARG A 121 15.33 -9.70 23.45
C ARG A 121 15.90 -8.90 22.29
N LYS A 122 15.72 -9.35 21.05
CA LYS A 122 16.22 -8.67 19.85
C LYS A 122 15.14 -8.59 18.78
N VAL A 123 14.74 -7.37 18.43
CA VAL A 123 13.77 -7.07 17.38
C VAL A 123 14.49 -6.41 16.21
N VAL A 124 14.27 -6.91 15.01
CA VAL A 124 14.75 -6.29 13.76
C VAL A 124 13.55 -5.64 13.06
N LEU A 125 13.58 -4.32 12.94
CA LEU A 125 12.60 -3.54 12.21
C LEU A 125 13.09 -3.35 10.77
N ASP A 126 12.20 -3.58 9.80
CA ASP A 126 12.48 -3.41 8.39
C ASP A 126 11.58 -2.32 7.78
N PRO A 127 12.06 -1.07 7.68
CA PRO A 127 11.32 -0.03 7.00
C PRO A 127 11.31 -0.31 5.48
N GLY A 128 10.14 -0.59 4.93
CA GLY A 128 9.96 -0.91 3.52
C GLY A 128 10.50 0.15 2.56
N HIS A 129 10.81 -0.24 1.32
CA HIS A 129 11.30 0.64 0.25
C HIS A 129 12.61 1.38 0.62
N GLY A 130 12.92 2.48 -0.07
CA GLY A 130 14.09 3.33 0.17
C GLY A 130 14.90 3.64 -1.10
N GLY A 131 15.64 4.75 -1.07
CA GLY A 131 16.40 5.24 -2.22
C GLY A 131 15.48 5.59 -3.39
N SER A 132 15.73 4.99 -4.55
CA SER A 132 14.91 5.19 -5.76
C SER A 132 13.54 4.52 -5.70
N ASP A 133 13.35 3.55 -4.81
CA ASP A 133 12.05 2.92 -4.58
C ASP A 133 11.25 3.78 -3.59
N LEU A 134 10.27 4.52 -4.11
CA LEU A 134 9.41 5.39 -3.31
C LEU A 134 8.31 4.62 -2.55
N GLY A 135 8.03 3.39 -2.97
CA GLY A 135 6.77 2.70 -2.69
C GLY A 135 5.56 3.51 -3.15
N THR A 136 4.46 3.42 -2.41
CA THR A 136 3.25 4.18 -2.69
C THR A 136 3.47 5.69 -2.49
N VAL A 137 3.06 6.50 -3.47
CA VAL A 137 3.01 7.96 -3.32
C VAL A 137 1.57 8.39 -2.99
N ALA A 138 1.38 8.90 -1.78
CA ALA A 138 0.11 9.43 -1.32
C ALA A 138 -0.10 10.89 -1.79
N VAL A 139 -1.26 11.45 -1.42
CA VAL A 139 -1.61 12.85 -1.73
C VAL A 139 -0.51 13.81 -1.27
N ARG A 140 -0.19 14.78 -2.13
CA ARG A 140 0.82 15.84 -1.87
C ARG A 140 2.26 15.33 -1.75
N GLY A 141 2.58 14.20 -2.40
CA GLY A 141 3.96 13.74 -2.56
C GLY A 141 4.54 13.03 -1.34
N LEU A 142 3.70 12.64 -0.38
CA LEU A 142 4.14 11.84 0.76
C LEU A 142 4.42 10.41 0.29
N THR A 143 5.65 9.94 0.45
CA THR A 143 6.07 8.62 -0.04
C THR A 143 6.01 7.57 1.07
N GLU A 144 5.79 6.31 0.68
CA GLU A 144 5.76 5.17 1.60
C GLU A 144 7.12 4.96 2.26
N LYS A 145 8.23 5.11 1.53
CA LYS A 145 9.58 5.00 2.11
C LYS A 145 9.82 5.98 3.27
N ASP A 146 9.27 7.20 3.19
CA ASP A 146 9.42 8.23 4.22
C ASP A 146 8.56 7.91 5.44
N LEU A 147 7.35 7.39 5.21
CA LEU A 147 6.42 7.01 6.27
C LEU A 147 6.92 5.78 7.03
N THR A 148 7.35 4.74 6.33
CA THR A 148 7.86 3.51 6.93
C THR A 148 9.10 3.78 7.77
N LEU A 149 10.03 4.63 7.30
CA LEU A 149 11.19 5.04 8.08
C LEU A 149 10.79 5.83 9.34
N ASP A 150 9.88 6.81 9.23
CA ASP A 150 9.40 7.59 10.37
C ASP A 150 8.68 6.70 11.41
N ILE A 151 7.87 5.74 10.96
CA ILE A 151 7.20 4.77 11.84
C ILE A 151 8.22 3.89 12.55
N ALA A 152 9.19 3.32 11.81
CA ALA A 152 10.19 2.43 12.38
C ALA A 152 11.07 3.14 13.41
N SER A 153 11.51 4.37 13.15
CA SER A 153 12.29 5.17 14.10
C SER A 153 11.52 5.48 15.38
N ARG A 154 10.21 5.78 15.28
CA ARG A 154 9.34 5.98 16.47
C ARG A 154 9.15 4.68 17.24
N LEU A 155 8.92 3.58 16.53
CA LEU A 155 8.75 2.25 17.14
C LEU A 155 10.03 1.82 17.86
N ARG A 156 11.19 2.02 17.24
CA ARG A 156 12.50 1.80 17.86
C ARG A 156 12.61 2.56 19.17
N HIS A 157 12.35 3.86 19.16
CA HIS A 157 12.44 4.68 20.37
C HIS A 157 11.55 4.14 21.51
N LEU A 158 10.30 3.76 21.20
CA LEU A 158 9.38 3.19 22.18
C LEU A 158 9.80 1.80 22.69
N LEU A 159 10.41 0.98 21.84
CA LEU A 159 10.87 -0.36 22.21
C LEU A 159 12.20 -0.32 22.98
N GLU A 160 13.07 0.65 22.71
CA GLU A 160 14.32 0.88 23.45
C GLU A 160 14.09 1.37 24.89
N GLU A 161 12.91 1.91 25.20
CA GLU A 161 12.47 2.15 26.60
C GLU A 161 12.22 0.84 27.36
N SER A 162 12.11 -0.29 26.65
CA SER A 162 12.01 -1.63 27.22
C SER A 162 13.37 -2.33 27.20
N ALA A 163 13.52 -3.45 27.92
CA ALA A 163 14.76 -4.25 27.94
C ALA A 163 15.00 -5.07 26.64
N VAL A 164 14.73 -4.48 25.48
CA VAL A 164 14.80 -5.11 24.16
C VAL A 164 15.82 -4.38 23.29
N THR A 165 16.70 -5.13 22.64
CA THR A 165 17.61 -4.62 21.60
C THR A 165 16.83 -4.43 20.30
N VAL A 166 16.90 -3.24 19.70
CA VAL A 166 16.21 -2.95 18.44
C VAL A 166 17.22 -2.60 17.37
N LEU A 167 17.13 -3.29 16.23
CA LEU A 167 17.96 -3.06 15.05
C LEU A 167 17.06 -2.68 13.87
N MET A 168 17.57 -1.88 12.93
CA MET A 168 16.83 -1.47 11.74
C MET A 168 17.59 -1.91 10.48
N THR A 169 16.91 -2.48 9.48
CA THR A 169 17.57 -2.89 8.22
C THR A 169 18.14 -1.70 7.44
N ARG A 170 17.50 -0.53 7.56
CA ARG A 170 18.01 0.80 7.18
C ARG A 170 17.66 1.83 8.23
N GLU A 171 18.55 2.80 8.42
CA GLU A 171 18.32 3.97 9.27
C GLU A 171 18.19 5.29 8.47
N GLN A 172 18.46 5.24 7.17
CA GLN A 172 18.38 6.37 6.25
C GLN A 172 17.57 6.03 4.99
N ASP A 173 17.44 6.99 4.08
CA ASP A 173 16.81 6.82 2.77
C ASP A 173 17.79 6.14 1.79
N GLU A 174 17.89 4.82 1.90
CA GLU A 174 18.76 3.99 1.07
C GLU A 174 17.99 2.79 0.49
N ALA A 175 18.38 2.36 -0.72
CA ALA A 175 17.78 1.21 -1.35
C ALA A 175 18.37 -0.08 -0.77
N LEU A 176 17.48 -1.01 -0.39
CA LEU A 176 17.82 -2.33 0.12
C LEU A 176 17.07 -3.41 -0.65
N ALA A 177 17.81 -4.37 -1.19
CA ALA A 177 17.26 -5.53 -1.87
C ALA A 177 16.51 -6.46 -0.88
N LEU A 178 15.49 -7.17 -1.35
CA LEU A 178 14.61 -7.99 -0.50
C LEU A 178 15.37 -9.13 0.19
N ASP A 179 16.30 -9.76 -0.52
CA ASP A 179 17.19 -10.80 0.01
C ASP A 179 18.11 -10.23 1.10
N GLN A 180 18.67 -9.05 0.89
CA GLN A 180 19.53 -8.37 1.87
C GLN A 180 18.79 -8.09 3.18
N ARG A 181 17.52 -7.68 3.15
CA ARG A 181 16.72 -7.40 4.35
C ARG A 181 16.62 -8.61 5.28
N THR A 182 16.26 -9.76 4.71
CA THR A 182 16.11 -11.01 5.49
C THR A 182 17.46 -11.60 5.88
N ALA A 183 18.47 -11.51 5.01
CA ALA A 183 19.83 -11.94 5.32
C ALA A 183 20.42 -11.15 6.50
N THR A 184 20.24 -9.83 6.52
CA THR A 184 20.66 -8.96 7.63
C THR A 184 19.98 -9.34 8.94
N ALA A 185 18.66 -9.59 8.92
CA ALA A 185 17.93 -10.01 10.12
C ALA A 185 18.40 -11.36 10.67
N ASN A 186 18.66 -12.32 9.79
CA ASN A 186 19.20 -13.63 10.17
C ASN A 186 20.64 -13.52 10.70
N HIS A 187 21.48 -12.72 10.06
CA HIS A 187 22.86 -12.49 10.48
C HIS A 187 22.93 -11.85 11.87
N TRP A 188 22.00 -10.93 12.17
CA TRP A 188 21.90 -10.33 13.50
C TRP A 188 21.22 -11.22 14.53
N GLU A 189 20.73 -12.41 14.16
CA GLU A 189 20.03 -13.33 15.06
C GLU A 189 18.87 -12.62 15.79
N GLY A 190 18.00 -11.96 15.03
CA GLY A 190 16.78 -11.34 15.56
C GLY A 190 15.78 -12.39 16.04
N ASP A 191 15.23 -12.21 17.24
CA ASP A 191 14.16 -13.08 17.78
C ASP A 191 12.82 -12.79 17.06
N LEU A 192 12.64 -11.55 16.61
CA LEU A 192 11.46 -11.08 15.89
C LEU A 192 11.87 -10.15 14.74
N PHE A 193 11.32 -10.39 13.55
CA PHE A 193 11.45 -9.52 12.39
C PHE A 193 10.11 -8.85 12.08
N VAL A 194 10.10 -7.52 11.99
CA VAL A 194 8.89 -6.72 11.71
C VAL A 194 9.13 -5.86 10.47
N SER A 195 8.54 -6.25 9.34
CA SER A 195 8.54 -5.43 8.13
C SER A 195 7.37 -4.45 8.14
N ILE A 196 7.66 -3.18 7.88
CA ILE A 196 6.71 -2.07 7.98
C ILE A 196 6.47 -1.51 6.59
N HIS A 197 5.21 -1.61 6.15
CA HIS A 197 4.73 -1.08 4.87
C HIS A 197 3.43 -0.31 5.06
N VAL A 198 3.17 0.65 4.18
CA VAL A 198 1.91 1.41 4.13
C VAL A 198 1.30 1.15 2.76
N ASN A 199 0.64 0.00 2.65
CA ASN A 199 0.14 -0.49 1.38
C ASN A 199 -1.04 0.35 0.87
N TRP A 200 -1.27 0.25 -0.44
CA TRP A 200 -2.37 0.90 -1.13
C TRP A 200 -3.19 -0.11 -1.93
N LEU A 201 -4.52 -0.03 -1.77
CA LEU A 201 -5.46 -0.87 -2.50
C LEU A 201 -6.57 -0.02 -3.12
N ALA A 202 -6.99 -0.36 -4.32
CA ALA A 202 -8.26 0.08 -4.88
C ALA A 202 -9.33 -1.00 -4.58
N PRO A 203 -10.50 -0.64 -4.02
CA PRO A 203 -11.02 0.70 -3.74
C PRO A 203 -10.48 1.33 -2.42
N HIS A 204 -10.28 2.66 -2.42
CA HIS A 204 -9.77 3.45 -1.27
C HIS A 204 -10.69 3.51 -0.04
N THR A 205 -11.74 2.70 -0.05
CA THR A 205 -12.65 2.45 1.07
C THR A 205 -12.08 1.42 2.05
N LEU A 206 -11.16 0.56 1.60
CA LEU A 206 -10.47 -0.41 2.46
C LEU A 206 -9.33 0.29 3.21
N ARG A 207 -9.39 0.25 4.54
CA ARG A 207 -8.45 0.89 5.49
C ARG A 207 -8.31 -0.02 6.72
N GLY A 208 -7.15 0.05 7.40
CA GLY A 208 -6.78 -0.75 8.56
C GLY A 208 -5.83 0.02 9.46
#